data_AF-T0YB77-F1
#
_entry.id   AF-T0YB77-F1
#
_cell.length_a   1.000
_cell.length_b   1.000
_cell.length_c   1.000
_cell.angle_alpha   90.00
_cell.angle_beta   90.00
_cell.angle_gamma   90.00
#
_symmetry.space_group_name_H-M   'P 1'
#
loop_
_entity.id
_entity.type
_entity.pdbx_description
1 polymer ?
#
loop_
_entity_poly.entity_id
_entity_poly.type
_entity_poly.pdbx_seq_one_letter_code
_entity_poly.pdbx_strand_id
1 'polypeptide(L)'
;MVCWSDCFGLASGLSAAALTLHTSFPALVQTLPHIIPIVNLWFGVIKGLCFGLIIGLVAAHLGWEVRTDAESLGQETTQSVVLAITLVIALDALAAVLFQHVGF
;
A
#
# COMPACT_ATOMS: atom_id res chain seq x y z
N MET A 1 -3.88 -7.95 2.97
CA MET A 1 -2.71 -7.39 3.68
C MET A 1 -2.99 -6.00 4.24
N VAL A 2 -3.54 -5.07 3.45
CA VAL A 2 -3.84 -3.67 3.85
C VAL A 2 -4.52 -3.57 5.23
N CYS A 3 -5.65 -4.24 5.46
CA CYS A 3 -6.38 -4.10 6.73
C CYS A 3 -5.56 -4.50 7.98
N TRP A 4 -4.68 -5.49 7.87
CA TRP A 4 -3.87 -5.95 8.98
C TRP A 4 -2.67 -5.02 9.22
N SER A 5 -2.07 -4.51 8.13
CA SER A 5 -1.05 -3.48 8.19
C SER A 5 -1.58 -2.18 8.81
N ASP A 6 -2.78 -1.76 8.45
CA ASP A 6 -3.43 -0.58 9.03
C ASP A 6 -3.71 -0.78 10.52
N CYS A 7 -4.17 -1.97 10.91
CA CYS A 7 -4.43 -2.29 12.32
C CYS A 7 -3.15 -2.24 13.17
N PHE A 8 -2.05 -2.80 12.67
CA PHE A 8 -0.75 -2.71 13.33
C PHE A 8 -0.14 -1.31 13.31
N GLY A 9 -0.35 -0.55 12.23
CA GLY A 9 0.06 0.85 12.14
C GLY A 9 -0.64 1.71 13.19
N LEU A 10 -1.96 1.55 13.34
CA LEU A 10 -2.75 2.25 14.34
C LEU A 10 -2.33 1.85 15.77
N ALA A 11 -2.12 0.55 16.03
CA ALA A 11 -1.68 0.08 17.34
C ALA A 11 -0.30 0.64 17.72
N SER A 12 0.64 0.67 16.77
CA SER A 12 1.96 1.27 16.95
C SER A 12 1.87 2.78 17.19
N GLY A 13 1.06 3.49 16.40
CA GLY A 13 0.84 4.94 16.55
C GLY A 13 0.21 5.33 17.89
N LEU A 14 -0.80 4.57 18.35
CA LEU A 14 -1.41 4.74 19.68
C LEU A 14 -0.40 4.51 20.80
N SER A 15 0.44 3.48 20.67
CA SER A 15 1.47 3.15 21.66
C SER A 15 2.55 4.24 21.73
N ALA A 16 3.00 4.75 20.59
CA ALA A 16 3.97 5.86 20.52
C ALA A 16 3.38 7.16 21.10
N ALA A 17 2.15 7.50 20.74
CA ALA A 17 1.47 8.69 21.26
C ALA A 17 1.23 8.62 22.78
N ALA A 18 0.94 7.43 23.32
CA ALA A 18 0.80 7.24 24.77
C ALA A 18 2.11 7.54 25.53
N LEU A 19 3.27 7.24 24.94
CA LEU A 19 4.58 7.53 25.53
C LEU A 19 4.96 9.01 25.46
N THR A 20 4.54 9.72 24.39
CA THR A 20 4.91 11.13 24.19
C THR A 20 3.95 12.12 24.85
N LEU A 21 2.65 11.84 24.84
CA LEU A 21 1.62 12.84 25.17
C LEU A 21 1.14 12.80 26.64
N HIS A 22 1.65 11.88 27.47
CA HIS A 22 1.33 11.74 28.90
C HIS A 22 -0.18 11.84 29.23
N THR A 23 -1.03 11.44 28.28
CA THR A 23 -2.49 11.58 28.29
C THR A 23 -3.13 10.20 28.45
N SER A 24 -4.29 10.13 29.12
CA SER A 24 -5.00 8.87 29.35
C SER A 24 -5.39 8.17 28.02
N PHE A 25 -5.05 6.89 27.90
CA PHE A 25 -5.34 6.03 26.75
C PHE A 25 -6.79 6.14 26.19
N PRO A 26 -7.86 6.16 27.01
CA PRO A 26 -9.22 6.29 26.49
C PRO A 26 -9.50 7.64 25.79
N ALA A 27 -8.86 8.74 26.19
CA ALA A 27 -9.02 10.04 25.54
C ALA A 27 -8.39 10.05 24.14
N LEU A 28 -7.28 9.34 23.97
CA LEU A 28 -6.59 9.20 22.69
C LEU A 28 -7.44 8.45 21.65
N VAL A 29 -8.07 7.35 22.09
CA VAL A 29 -8.96 6.52 21.24
C VAL A 29 -10.22 7.30 20.83
N GLN A 30 -10.76 8.13 21.72
CA GLN A 30 -11.92 8.98 21.40
C GLN A 30 -11.60 10.09 20.38
N THR A 31 -10.36 10.57 20.37
CA THR A 31 -9.92 11.65 19.46
C THR A 31 -9.52 11.09 18.08
N LEU A 32 -9.07 9.84 18.01
CA LEU A 32 -8.64 9.15 16.78
C LEU A 32 -9.61 9.29 15.58
N PRO A 33 -10.92 8.98 15.71
CA PRO A 33 -11.86 9.08 14.58
C PRO A 33 -12.16 10.52 14.16
N HIS A 34 -11.81 11.51 14.98
CA HIS A 34 -11.94 12.92 14.62
C HIS A 34 -10.77 13.41 13.77
N ILE A 35 -9.57 12.85 13.97
CA ILE A 35 -8.36 13.24 13.24
C ILE A 35 -8.17 12.43 11.96
N ILE A 36 -8.63 11.17 11.94
CA ILE A 36 -8.48 10.27 10.78
C ILE A 36 -9.86 10.04 10.16
N PRO A 37 -10.18 10.67 9.02
CA PRO A 37 -11.44 10.44 8.33
C PRO A 37 -11.56 8.98 7.90
N ILE A 38 -12.74 8.37 8.08
CA ILE A 38 -13.01 6.99 7.64
C ILE A 38 -12.76 6.80 6.14
N VAL A 39 -12.89 7.89 5.38
CA VAL A 39 -12.65 7.97 3.94
C VAL A 39 -11.21 7.59 3.59
N ASN A 40 -10.22 7.93 4.42
CA ASN A 40 -8.82 7.59 4.18
C ASN A 40 -8.58 6.07 4.22
N LEU A 41 -9.31 5.35 5.09
CA LEU A 41 -9.27 3.89 5.16
C LEU A 41 -9.80 3.26 3.87
N TRP A 42 -10.92 3.76 3.35
CA TRP A 42 -11.49 3.29 2.08
C TRP A 42 -10.55 3.54 0.90
N PHE A 43 -9.92 4.72 0.84
CA PHE A 43 -8.92 5.00 -0.19
C PHE A 43 -7.70 4.09 -0.09
N GLY A 44 -7.19 3.81 1.12
CA GLY A 44 -6.09 2.89 1.34
C GLY A 44 -6.41 1.47 0.84
N VAL A 45 -7.61 0.96 1.16
CA VAL A 45 -8.06 -0.36 0.72
C VAL A 45 -8.23 -0.43 -0.80
N ILE A 46 -8.88 0.57 -1.41
CA ILE A 46 -9.09 0.62 -2.87
C ILE A 46 -7.74 0.68 -3.59
N LYS A 47 -6.84 1.56 -3.14
CA LYS A 47 -5.52 1.74 -3.73
C LYS A 47 -4.68 0.47 -3.62
N GLY A 48 -4.70 -0.19 -2.45
CA GLY A 48 -4.03 -1.47 -2.27
C GLY A 48 -4.59 -2.59 -3.14
N LEU A 49 -5.91 -2.64 -3.36
CA LEU A 49 -6.53 -3.59 -4.28
C LEU A 49 -6.09 -3.34 -5.74
N CYS A 50 -6.10 -2.08 -6.18
CA CYS A 50 -5.64 -1.70 -7.52
C CYS A 50 -4.18 -2.11 -7.75
N PHE A 51 -3.29 -1.85 -6.79
CA PHE A 51 -1.89 -2.24 -6.91
C PHE A 51 -1.70 -3.75 -6.94
N GLY A 52 -2.41 -4.50 -6.10
CA GLY A 52 -2.37 -5.96 -6.12
C GLY A 52 -2.80 -6.55 -7.47
N LEU A 53 -3.84 -5.98 -8.09
CA LEU A 53 -4.29 -6.38 -9.42
C LEU A 53 -3.26 -6.07 -10.50
N ILE A 54 -2.65 -4.89 -10.48
CA ILE A 54 -1.62 -4.50 -11.46
C ILE A 54 -0.42 -5.44 -11.37
N ILE A 55 0.08 -5.70 -10.16
CA ILE A 55 1.21 -6.62 -9.93
C ILE A 55 0.86 -8.02 -10.43
N GLY A 56 -0.34 -8.52 -10.12
CA GLY A 56 -0.81 -9.84 -10.56
C GLY A 56 -0.91 -9.95 -12.08
N LEU A 57 -1.40 -8.90 -12.75
CA LEU A 57 -1.49 -8.85 -14.21
C LEU A 57 -0.12 -8.79 -14.89
N VAL A 58 0.81 -7.98 -14.36
CA VAL A 58 2.19 -7.91 -14.88
C VAL A 58 2.90 -9.25 -14.68
N ALA A 59 2.73 -9.89 -13.53
CA ALA A 59 3.29 -11.20 -13.24
C ALA A 59 2.69 -12.28 -14.17
N ALA A 60 1.38 -12.26 -14.41
CA ALA A 60 0.72 -13.21 -15.31
C ALA A 60 1.13 -12.99 -16.78
N HIS A 61 1.33 -11.74 -17.19
CA HIS A 61 1.75 -11.41 -18.55
C HIS A 61 3.16 -11.93 -18.86
N LEU A 62 4.13 -11.67 -17.98
CA LEU A 62 5.50 -12.16 -18.16
C LEU A 62 5.63 -13.67 -17.91
N GLY A 63 4.75 -14.25 -17.09
CA GLY A 63 4.68 -15.70 -16.91
C GLY A 63 4.23 -16.46 -18.17
N TRP A 64 3.50 -15.80 -19.08
CA TRP A 64 3.06 -16.40 -20.35
C TRP A 64 4.19 -16.49 -21.39
N GLU A 65 5.16 -15.56 -21.35
CA GLU A 65 6.27 -15.45 -22.32
C GLU A 65 7.39 -16.49 -22.07
N VAL A 66 7.27 -17.32 -21.02
CA VAL A 66 8.35 -18.21 -20.59
C VAL A 66 8.60 -19.34 -21.60
N ARG A 67 9.77 -19.29 -22.23
CA ARG A 67 10.39 -20.46 -22.90
C ARG A 67 10.85 -21.47 -21.85
N THR A 68 10.74 -22.76 -22.19
CA THR A 68 11.12 -23.91 -21.35
C THR A 68 12.63 -24.03 -21.15
N ASP A 69 13.25 -23.08 -20.45
CA ASP A 69 14.65 -23.12 -20.01
C ASP A 69 14.76 -22.51 -18.60
N ALA A 70 15.29 -23.29 -17.66
CA ALA A 70 15.38 -22.94 -16.24
C ALA A 70 16.23 -21.68 -15.94
N GLU A 71 17.20 -21.38 -16.79
CA GLU A 71 18.06 -20.19 -16.67
C GLU A 71 17.35 -18.92 -17.16
N SER A 72 16.56 -19.01 -18.24
CA SER A 72 15.73 -17.91 -18.74
C SER A 72 14.59 -17.59 -17.76
N LEU A 73 14.00 -18.61 -17.13
CA LEU A 73 12.96 -18.48 -16.10
C LEU A 73 13.35 -17.53 -14.95
N GLY A 74 14.60 -17.60 -14.47
CA GLY A 74 15.10 -16.75 -13.38
C GLY A 74 15.31 -15.29 -13.79
N GLN A 75 15.76 -15.06 -15.03
CA GLN A 75 15.94 -13.71 -15.57
C GLN A 75 14.58 -13.03 -15.81
N GLU A 76 13.63 -13.75 -16.41
CA GLU A 76 12.27 -13.26 -16.68
C GLU A 76 11.50 -12.95 -15.37
N THR A 77 11.65 -13.78 -14.32
CA THR A 77 11.02 -13.50 -13.01
C THR A 77 11.61 -12.28 -12.31
N THR A 78 12.93 -12.06 -12.40
CA THR A 78 13.57 -10.88 -11.80
C THR A 78 13.16 -9.60 -12.53
N GLN A 79 13.11 -9.63 -13.87
CA GLN A 79 12.61 -8.51 -14.66
C GLN A 79 11.15 -8.22 -14.35
N SER A 80 10.32 -9.25 -14.18
CA SER A 80 8.91 -9.11 -13.80
C SER A 80 8.71 -8.40 -12.47
N VAL A 81 9.48 -8.76 -11.44
CA VAL A 81 9.39 -8.09 -10.14
C VAL A 81 9.81 -6.62 -10.25
N VAL A 82 10.91 -6.33 -10.94
CA VAL A 82 11.39 -4.95 -11.10
C VAL A 82 10.41 -4.10 -11.90
N LEU A 83 9.84 -4.63 -12.99
CA LEU A 83 8.81 -3.95 -13.79
C LEU A 83 7.56 -3.67 -12.96
N ALA A 84 7.06 -4.66 -12.24
CA ALA A 84 5.88 -4.52 -11.40
C ALA A 84 6.07 -3.45 -10.32
N ILE A 85 7.20 -3.47 -9.59
CA ILE A 85 7.49 -2.48 -8.54
C ILE A 85 7.65 -1.08 -9.14
N THR A 86 8.39 -0.94 -10.25
CA THR A 86 8.61 0.35 -10.91
C THR A 86 7.29 0.96 -11.40
N LEU A 87 6.42 0.14 -12.00
CA LEU A 87 5.11 0.57 -12.47
C LEU A 87 4.23 1.04 -11.32
N VAL A 88 4.19 0.28 -10.21
CA VAL A 88 3.40 0.66 -9.03
C VAL A 88 3.88 1.97 -8.42
N ILE A 89 5.20 2.16 -8.27
CA ILE A 89 5.76 3.41 -7.73
C ILE A 89 5.43 4.60 -8.66
N ALA A 90 5.58 4.44 -9.97
CA ALA A 90 5.26 5.50 -10.93
C ALA A 90 3.78 5.87 -10.91
N LEU A 91 2.90 4.86 -10.86
CA LEU A 91 1.45 5.06 -10.83
C LEU A 91 0.99 5.68 -9.50
N ASP A 92 1.64 5.32 -8.40
CA ASP A 92 1.42 5.91 -7.08
C ASP A 92 1.76 7.41 -7.07
N ALA A 93 2.94 7.77 -7.58
CA ALA A 93 3.38 9.15 -7.68
C ALA A 93 2.46 9.98 -8.60
N LEU A 94 2.03 9.41 -9.72
CA LEU A 94 1.11 10.06 -10.65
C LEU A 94 -0.28 10.27 -10.01
N ALA A 95 -0.78 9.26 -9.29
CA ALA A 95 -2.02 9.40 -8.52
C ALA A 95 -1.89 10.48 -7.43
N ALA A 96 -0.78 10.51 -6.68
CA ALA A 96 -0.55 11.52 -5.66
C ALA A 96 -0.60 12.94 -6.24
N VAL A 97 0.09 13.20 -7.36
CA VAL A 97 0.11 14.52 -8.02
C VAL A 97 -1.27 14.91 -8.55
N LEU A 98 -2.04 13.97 -9.13
CA LEU A 98 -3.39 14.23 -9.62
C LEU A 98 -4.38 14.53 -8.48
N PHE A 99 -4.35 13.76 -7.40
CA PHE A 99 -5.28 13.91 -6.29
C PHE A 99 -4.90 15.05 -5.33
N GLN A 100 -3.63 15.45 -5.30
CA GLN A 100 -3.18 16.62 -4.53
C GLN A 100 -3.91 17.92 -4.94
N HIS A 101 -4.34 18.04 -6.20
CA HIS A 101 -5.11 19.21 -6.67
C HIS A 101 -6.60 19.17 -6.32
N VAL A 102 -7.15 18.02 -5.92
CA VAL A 102 -8.58 17.83 -5.63
C VAL A 102 -8.93 18.21 -4.18
N GLY A 103 -7.94 18.62 -3.38
CA GLY A 103 -8.17 19.19 -2.04
C GLY A 103 -8.27 18.14 -0.94
N PHE A 104 -7.32 17.20 -0.92
CA PHE A 104 -6.95 16.40 0.24
C PHE A 104 -5.48 16.61 0.56
#